data_AF-A0A849Q4S8-F1
#
_entry.id   AF-A0A849Q4S8-F1
#
_cell.length_a   1.000
_cell.length_b   1.000
_cell.length_c   1.000
_cell.angle_alpha   90.00
_cell.angle_beta   90.00
_cell.angle_gamma   90.00
#
_symmetry.space_group_name_H-M   'P 1'
#
loop_
_entity.id
_entity.type
_entity.pdbx_description
1 polymer ?
#
loop_
_entity_poly.entity_id
_entity_poly.type
_entity_poly.pdbx_seq_one_letter_code
_entity_poly.pdbx_strand_id
1 'polypeptide(L)'
;MDDEHPLGWSSPGRYVRETDDLDEQELQRKAIEEYEKQSKEQRAKLMQIVDRPKAMRYFDDVARYDGPRVKELQRVKERGGHVVGTLCVFAPAEIIRAAGAEVIRLDSGQHHGVHPANELLGDAGLCPCVKSTLGGRLAGADLYMLLADILVAPASCDGKLKLGEILEDYLPVIMMNLPRVKTGDTTAKLWVEEVLYMMRELSRLTGVEVTTANLKEAIATYNKAHMALARMDRLRRAERSPIWGRDALLVAQMALVDDIERWTQKTEALCDELERRAAKREFVGSGD
;
A
#
# COMPACT_ATOMS: atom_id res chain seq x y z
N MET A 1 -24.94 3.82 -16.31
CA MET A 1 -25.60 4.12 -15.02
C MET A 1 -24.69 5.16 -14.40
N ASP A 2 -25.12 6.42 -14.41
CA ASP A 2 -24.40 7.51 -13.75
C ASP A 2 -24.52 7.28 -12.24
N ASP A 3 -23.74 6.33 -11.72
CA ASP A 3 -23.63 6.13 -10.29
C ASP A 3 -22.72 7.23 -9.78
N GLU A 4 -23.33 8.33 -9.33
CA GLU A 4 -22.62 9.37 -8.57
C GLU A 4 -21.81 8.69 -7.47
N HIS A 5 -20.51 8.99 -7.42
CA HIS A 5 -19.63 8.49 -6.37
C HIS A 5 -20.30 8.75 -5.00
N PRO A 6 -20.24 7.85 -3.99
CA PRO A 6 -20.93 8.03 -2.71
C PRO A 6 -20.60 9.35 -1.98
N LEU A 7 -19.49 9.97 -2.38
CA LEU A 7 -19.03 11.27 -1.88
C LEU A 7 -19.51 12.49 -2.69
N GLY A 8 -20.30 12.30 -3.75
CA GLY A 8 -20.66 13.34 -4.72
C GLY A 8 -19.44 13.88 -5.49
N TRP A 9 -18.40 13.04 -5.65
CA TRP A 9 -17.16 13.45 -6.30
C TRP A 9 -17.28 13.33 -7.82
N SER A 10 -16.77 14.35 -8.50
CA SER A 10 -16.51 14.38 -9.94
C SER A 10 -15.08 14.84 -10.17
N SER A 11 -14.41 14.31 -11.18
CA SER A 11 -13.05 14.74 -11.52
C SER A 11 -13.00 16.25 -11.79
N PRO A 12 -12.07 16.99 -11.17
CA PRO A 12 -11.88 18.41 -11.46
C PRO A 12 -11.09 18.66 -12.75
N GLY A 13 -10.50 17.63 -13.38
CA GLY A 13 -9.81 17.72 -14.68
C GLY A 13 -8.71 18.78 -14.75
N ARG A 14 -7.93 18.96 -13.68
CA ARG A 14 -6.96 20.07 -13.56
C ARG A 14 -5.66 19.80 -14.30
N TYR A 15 -5.24 18.55 -14.36
CA TYR A 15 -3.93 18.10 -14.84
C TYR A 15 -4.05 17.16 -16.04
N VAL A 16 -4.97 16.21 -15.96
CA VAL A 16 -5.14 15.17 -16.98
C VAL A 16 -6.30 15.55 -17.88
N ARG A 17 -6.07 15.48 -19.19
CA ARG A 17 -7.12 15.69 -20.20
C ARG A 17 -7.69 14.33 -20.59
N GLU A 18 -9.01 14.21 -20.64
CA GLU A 18 -9.65 13.03 -21.23
C GLU A 18 -9.38 12.99 -22.73
N THR A 19 -8.87 11.88 -23.23
CA THR A 19 -8.56 11.64 -24.64
C THR A 19 -9.06 10.25 -25.02
N ASP A 20 -9.92 10.17 -26.04
CA ASP A 20 -10.43 8.90 -26.59
C ASP A 20 -9.46 8.31 -27.65
N ASP A 21 -8.15 8.57 -27.51
CA ASP A 21 -7.16 8.19 -28.51
C ASP A 21 -6.87 6.68 -28.44
N LEU A 22 -7.05 5.99 -29.58
CA LEU A 22 -6.77 4.56 -29.73
C LEU A 22 -5.28 4.26 -29.47
N ASP A 23 -4.38 5.21 -29.75
CA ASP A 23 -2.96 5.07 -29.48
C ASP A 23 -2.66 5.01 -27.97
N GLU A 24 -3.45 5.70 -27.13
CA GLU A 24 -3.33 5.65 -25.67
C GLU A 24 -3.78 4.30 -25.10
N GLN A 25 -4.82 3.69 -25.65
CA GLN A 25 -5.26 2.35 -25.22
C GLN A 25 -4.22 1.28 -25.52
N GLU A 26 -3.54 1.38 -26.68
CA GLU A 26 -2.44 0.51 -27.05
C GLU A 26 -1.21 0.71 -26.13
N LEU A 27 -0.90 1.96 -25.77
CA LEU A 27 0.14 2.31 -24.79
C LEU A 27 -0.16 1.75 -23.40
N GLN A 28 -1.41 1.85 -22.93
CA GLN A 28 -1.85 1.27 -21.66
C GLN A 28 -1.69 -0.26 -21.66
N ARG A 29 -2.13 -0.95 -22.73
CA ARG A 29 -1.97 -2.41 -22.83
C ARG A 29 -0.50 -2.84 -22.73
N LYS A 30 0.37 -2.19 -23.49
CA LYS A 30 1.83 -2.46 -23.45
C LYS A 30 2.42 -2.21 -22.07
N ALA A 31 1.96 -1.17 -21.38
CA ALA A 31 2.43 -0.86 -20.03
C ALA A 31 2.00 -1.94 -19.02
N ILE A 32 0.76 -2.43 -19.09
CA ILE A 32 0.27 -3.55 -18.27
C ILE A 32 1.13 -4.81 -18.51
N GLU A 33 1.40 -5.15 -19.78
CA GLU A 33 2.25 -6.29 -20.14
C GLU A 33 3.67 -6.18 -19.54
N GLU A 34 4.26 -4.99 -19.57
CA GLU A 34 5.60 -4.76 -19.00
C GLU A 34 5.59 -4.81 -17.46
N TYR A 35 4.52 -4.33 -16.81
CA TYR A 35 4.33 -4.48 -15.36
C TYR A 35 4.24 -5.95 -14.95
N GLU A 36 3.45 -6.75 -15.67
CA GLU A 36 3.36 -8.19 -15.43
C GLU A 36 4.71 -8.88 -15.59
N LYS A 37 5.44 -8.54 -16.66
CA LYS A 37 6.76 -9.08 -16.95
C LYS A 37 7.76 -8.73 -15.84
N GLN A 38 7.81 -7.47 -15.41
CA GLN A 38 8.65 -7.04 -14.29
C GLN A 38 8.31 -7.81 -13.01
N SER A 39 7.03 -7.98 -12.68
CA SER A 39 6.60 -8.77 -11.52
C SER A 39 7.07 -10.24 -11.61
N LYS A 40 6.92 -10.88 -12.77
CA LYS A 40 7.38 -12.25 -13.04
C LYS A 40 8.91 -12.37 -12.90
N GLU A 41 9.66 -11.41 -13.42
CA GLU A 41 11.13 -11.37 -13.31
C GLU A 41 11.61 -11.21 -11.86
N GLN A 42 11.01 -10.28 -11.10
CA GLN A 42 11.37 -10.10 -9.68
C GLN A 42 11.05 -11.35 -8.86
N ARG A 43 9.90 -11.98 -9.13
CA ARG A 43 9.54 -13.26 -8.50
C ARG A 43 10.53 -14.36 -8.88
N ALA A 44 10.95 -14.46 -10.13
CA ALA A 44 11.96 -15.44 -10.55
C ALA A 44 13.28 -15.24 -9.79
N LYS A 45 13.72 -13.99 -9.59
CA LYS A 45 14.92 -13.66 -8.78
C LYS A 45 14.75 -14.05 -7.31
N LEU A 46 13.56 -13.86 -6.72
CA LEU A 46 13.28 -14.31 -5.35
C LEU A 46 13.30 -15.84 -5.23
N MET A 47 12.78 -16.56 -6.22
CA MET A 47 12.75 -18.02 -6.24
C MET A 47 14.13 -18.67 -6.43
N GLN A 48 15.12 -17.92 -6.90
CA GLN A 48 16.52 -18.37 -6.99
C GLN A 48 17.26 -18.30 -5.65
N ILE A 49 16.71 -17.59 -4.65
CA ILE A 49 17.32 -17.52 -3.33
C ILE A 49 17.20 -18.89 -2.67
N VAL A 50 18.33 -19.48 -2.30
CA VAL A 50 18.39 -20.78 -1.62
C VAL A 50 18.10 -20.65 -0.13
N ASP A 51 17.68 -21.75 0.48
CA ASP A 51 17.52 -21.87 1.94
C ASP A 51 16.52 -20.85 2.55
N ARG A 52 15.47 -20.53 1.80
CA ARG A 52 14.35 -19.69 2.25
C ARG A 52 13.44 -20.46 3.22
N PRO A 53 12.88 -19.81 4.26
CA PRO A 53 11.84 -20.42 5.10
C PRO A 53 10.65 -20.90 4.26
N LYS A 54 10.07 -22.04 4.60
CA LYS A 54 8.92 -22.61 3.88
C LYS A 54 7.68 -21.72 3.97
N ALA A 55 7.50 -21.03 5.10
CA ALA A 55 6.42 -20.06 5.28
C ALA A 55 6.45 -18.90 4.26
N MET A 56 7.59 -18.64 3.58
CA MET A 56 7.71 -17.59 2.58
C MET A 56 6.78 -17.77 1.38
N ARG A 57 6.36 -19.00 1.07
CA ARG A 57 5.45 -19.29 -0.05
C ARG A 57 4.16 -18.45 0.01
N TYR A 58 3.65 -18.19 1.21
CA TYR A 58 2.46 -17.35 1.38
C TYR A 58 2.70 -15.92 0.86
N PHE A 59 3.79 -15.29 1.30
CA PHE A 59 4.12 -13.92 0.93
C PHE A 59 4.47 -13.80 -0.56
N ASP A 60 5.10 -14.84 -1.13
CA ASP A 60 5.37 -14.92 -2.57
C ASP A 60 4.08 -14.92 -3.41
N ASP A 61 3.00 -15.52 -2.90
CA ASP A 61 1.70 -15.57 -3.58
C ASP A 61 0.94 -14.25 -3.46
N VAL A 62 0.99 -13.58 -2.29
CA VAL A 62 0.39 -12.25 -2.09
C VAL A 62 1.08 -11.18 -2.96
N ALA A 63 2.39 -11.27 -3.12
CA ALA A 63 3.19 -10.31 -3.90
C ALA A 63 2.99 -10.37 -5.42
N ARG A 64 2.20 -11.34 -5.91
CA ARG A 64 1.88 -11.45 -7.32
C ARG A 64 1.04 -10.26 -7.78
N TYR A 65 1.43 -9.69 -8.93
CA TYR A 65 0.74 -8.56 -9.55
C TYR A 65 -0.76 -8.84 -9.77
N ASP A 66 -1.11 -9.94 -10.44
CA ASP A 66 -2.49 -10.39 -10.70
C ASP A 66 -2.98 -11.40 -9.63
N GLY A 67 -2.47 -11.25 -8.41
CA GLY A 67 -2.52 -12.26 -7.37
C GLY A 67 -3.88 -12.44 -6.68
N PRO A 68 -3.93 -13.34 -5.67
CA PRO A 68 -5.12 -13.58 -4.88
C PRO A 68 -5.69 -12.32 -4.21
N ARG A 69 -4.82 -11.39 -3.78
CA ARG A 69 -5.24 -10.18 -3.06
C ARG A 69 -6.01 -9.20 -3.94
N VAL A 70 -5.59 -9.01 -5.20
CA VAL A 70 -6.35 -8.19 -6.17
C VAL A 70 -7.75 -8.77 -6.38
N LYS A 71 -7.86 -10.08 -6.55
CA LYS A 71 -9.15 -10.78 -6.71
C LYS A 71 -10.04 -10.71 -5.46
N GLU A 72 -9.42 -10.73 -4.29
CA GLU A 72 -10.14 -10.55 -3.03
C GLU A 72 -10.75 -9.14 -2.94
N LEU A 73 -9.98 -8.10 -3.25
CA LEU A 73 -10.46 -6.72 -3.25
C LEU A 73 -11.54 -6.47 -4.31
N GLN A 74 -11.43 -7.07 -5.50
CA GLN A 74 -12.51 -7.08 -6.49
C GLN A 74 -13.82 -7.61 -5.90
N ARG A 75 -13.78 -8.76 -5.19
CA ARG A 75 -14.95 -9.33 -4.52
C ARG A 75 -15.46 -8.49 -3.35
N VAL A 76 -14.59 -7.72 -2.69
CA VAL A 76 -15.01 -6.74 -1.68
C VAL A 76 -15.87 -5.68 -2.36
N LYS A 77 -15.41 -5.11 -3.47
CA LYS A 77 -16.17 -4.10 -4.24
C LYS A 77 -17.47 -4.65 -4.80
N GLU A 78 -17.47 -5.87 -5.37
CA GLU A 78 -18.67 -6.54 -5.88
C GLU A 78 -19.75 -6.73 -4.80
N ARG A 79 -19.37 -6.77 -3.52
CA ARG A 79 -20.28 -6.90 -2.37
C ARG A 79 -20.63 -5.56 -1.73
N GLY A 80 -20.27 -4.44 -2.36
CA GLY A 80 -20.51 -3.08 -1.85
C GLY A 80 -19.54 -2.63 -0.76
N GLY A 81 -18.43 -3.34 -0.56
CA GLY A 81 -17.36 -2.90 0.34
C GLY A 81 -16.44 -1.88 -0.32
N HIS A 82 -15.70 -1.13 0.50
CA HIS A 82 -14.84 -0.05 0.04
C HIS A 82 -13.36 -0.34 0.24
N VAL A 83 -12.55 0.17 -0.68
CA VAL A 83 -11.09 0.08 -0.65
C VAL A 83 -10.49 1.48 -0.56
N VAL A 84 -9.70 1.74 0.47
CA VAL A 84 -9.08 3.02 0.73
C VAL A 84 -7.58 2.91 0.48
N GLY A 85 -7.11 3.67 -0.49
CA GLY A 85 -5.69 3.83 -0.80
C GLY A 85 -5.00 4.75 0.20
N THR A 86 -3.75 4.47 0.54
CA THR A 86 -2.91 5.37 1.34
C THR A 86 -1.59 5.65 0.62
N LEU A 87 -1.04 6.85 0.81
CA LEU A 87 0.31 7.20 0.33
C LEU A 87 1.33 7.34 1.46
N CYS A 88 0.97 7.19 2.73
CA CYS A 88 1.95 7.34 3.82
C CYS A 88 1.57 6.54 5.05
N VAL A 89 2.57 6.13 5.85
CA VAL A 89 2.33 5.45 7.15
C VAL A 89 1.71 6.39 8.18
N PHE A 90 1.72 7.70 7.92
CA PHE A 90 1.02 8.69 8.73
C PHE A 90 -0.50 8.66 8.53
N ALA A 91 -1.01 7.99 7.49
CA ALA A 91 -2.44 7.76 7.35
C ALA A 91 -2.87 6.71 8.41
N PRO A 92 -3.75 7.04 9.37
CA PRO A 92 -4.14 6.12 10.43
C PRO A 92 -4.99 4.96 9.88
N ALA A 93 -4.33 3.85 9.57
CA ALA A 93 -4.96 2.65 8.99
C ALA A 93 -6.01 2.02 9.93
N GLU A 94 -5.83 2.21 11.24
CA GLU A 94 -6.77 1.80 12.28
C GLU A 94 -8.14 2.46 12.11
N ILE A 95 -8.18 3.74 11.75
CA ILE A 95 -9.44 4.47 11.53
C ILE A 95 -10.12 3.99 10.26
N ILE A 96 -9.35 3.74 9.19
CA ILE A 96 -9.87 3.22 7.93
C ILE A 96 -10.51 1.85 8.16
N ARG A 97 -9.84 0.94 8.89
CA ARG A 97 -10.39 -0.36 9.25
C ARG A 97 -11.63 -0.23 10.14
N ALA A 98 -11.61 0.67 11.13
CA ALA A 98 -12.75 0.91 12.01
C ALA A 98 -13.97 1.47 11.25
N ALA A 99 -13.74 2.22 10.16
CA ALA A 99 -14.77 2.67 9.23
C ALA A 99 -15.24 1.57 8.26
N GLY A 100 -14.80 0.32 8.43
CA GLY A 100 -15.29 -0.82 7.63
C GLY A 100 -14.74 -0.91 6.21
N ALA A 101 -13.61 -0.24 5.92
CA ALA A 101 -12.95 -0.31 4.62
C ALA A 101 -11.66 -1.14 4.65
N GLU A 102 -11.32 -1.72 3.50
CA GLU A 102 -10.02 -2.33 3.26
C GLU A 102 -8.94 -1.26 3.07
N VAL A 103 -7.76 -1.49 3.64
CA VAL A 103 -6.61 -0.57 3.54
C VAL A 103 -5.59 -1.13 2.57
N ILE A 104 -5.15 -0.32 1.61
CA ILE A 104 -4.03 -0.66 0.73
C ILE A 104 -3.06 0.50 0.60
N ARG A 105 -1.76 0.20 0.57
CA ARG A 105 -0.72 1.19 0.28
C ARG A 105 -0.43 1.23 -1.20
N LEU A 106 -0.47 2.43 -1.78
CA LEU A 106 -0.37 2.63 -3.22
C LEU A 106 1.00 3.15 -3.70
N ASP A 107 1.96 3.35 -2.80
CA ASP A 107 3.32 3.71 -3.23
C ASP A 107 3.92 2.58 -4.09
N SER A 108 4.25 2.91 -5.33
CA SER A 108 4.86 2.00 -6.30
C SER A 108 6.39 2.08 -6.28
N GLY A 109 7.02 0.97 -6.68
CA GLY A 109 8.46 0.87 -6.95
C GLY A 109 8.76 0.39 -8.37
N GLN A 110 7.78 0.40 -9.28
CA GLN A 110 7.91 -0.15 -10.62
C GLN A 110 8.66 0.83 -11.53
N HIS A 111 9.83 0.44 -12.02
CA HIS A 111 10.71 1.33 -12.80
C HIS A 111 10.06 1.85 -14.08
N HIS A 112 9.18 1.05 -14.72
CA HIS A 112 8.51 1.44 -15.96
C HIS A 112 7.55 2.61 -15.77
N GLY A 113 6.99 2.80 -14.57
CA GLY A 113 6.13 3.95 -14.25
C GLY A 113 6.89 5.27 -14.08
N VAL A 114 8.22 5.27 -13.99
CA VAL A 114 8.97 6.50 -13.67
C VAL A 114 8.97 7.49 -14.84
N HIS A 115 9.27 7.04 -16.05
CA HIS A 115 9.40 7.92 -17.21
C HIS A 115 8.07 8.53 -17.68
N PRO A 116 6.95 7.77 -17.77
CA PRO A 116 5.66 8.31 -18.18
C PRO A 116 5.15 9.46 -17.29
N ALA A 117 5.53 9.46 -16.00
CA ALA A 117 5.08 10.47 -15.06
C ALA A 117 5.81 11.83 -15.18
N ASN A 118 6.91 11.90 -15.95
CA ASN A 118 7.74 13.11 -16.05
C ASN A 118 6.98 14.29 -16.69
N GLU A 119 6.00 14.04 -17.56
CA GLU A 119 5.21 15.10 -18.19
C GLU A 119 4.39 15.92 -17.17
N LEU A 120 3.86 15.25 -16.14
CA LEU A 120 3.01 15.87 -15.12
C LEU A 120 3.78 16.29 -13.85
N LEU A 121 4.79 15.52 -13.47
CA LEU A 121 5.55 15.76 -12.23
C LEU A 121 6.86 16.51 -12.44
N GLY A 122 7.31 16.68 -13.68
CA GLY A 122 8.56 17.34 -14.01
C GLY A 122 9.80 16.61 -13.47
N ASP A 123 10.93 17.30 -13.58
CA ASP A 123 12.32 17.01 -13.15
C ASP A 123 12.79 15.54 -13.02
N ALA A 124 13.97 15.29 -13.59
CA ALA A 124 14.74 14.07 -13.34
C ALA A 124 14.98 13.84 -11.83
N GLY A 125 15.13 14.91 -11.05
CA GLY A 125 15.42 14.90 -9.61
C GLY A 125 14.27 14.49 -8.68
N LEU A 126 13.02 14.42 -9.15
CA LEU A 126 11.90 14.02 -8.28
C LEU A 126 11.98 12.53 -7.89
N CYS A 127 11.52 12.20 -6.68
CA CYS A 127 11.53 10.85 -6.12
C CYS A 127 10.93 9.80 -7.08
N PRO A 128 11.64 8.69 -7.38
CA PRO A 128 11.14 7.65 -8.29
C PRO A 128 9.90 6.92 -7.75
N CYS A 129 9.70 6.86 -6.43
CA CYS A 129 8.48 6.31 -5.82
C CYS A 129 7.25 7.14 -6.22
N VAL A 130 7.35 8.47 -6.13
CA VAL A 130 6.27 9.39 -6.51
C VAL A 130 5.96 9.26 -8.01
N LYS A 131 7.01 9.25 -8.85
CA LYS A 131 6.86 9.11 -10.30
C LYS A 131 6.27 7.77 -10.70
N SER A 132 6.79 6.66 -10.20
CA SER A 132 6.27 5.32 -10.51
C SER A 132 4.84 5.10 -10.04
N THR A 133 4.44 5.73 -8.92
CA THR A 133 3.04 5.69 -8.44
C THR A 133 2.10 6.38 -9.43
N LEU A 134 2.43 7.60 -9.88
CA LEU A 134 1.64 8.28 -10.90
C LEU A 134 1.66 7.54 -12.24
N GLY A 135 2.82 7.08 -12.68
CA GLY A 135 2.95 6.36 -13.95
C GLY A 135 2.18 5.06 -13.98
N GLY A 136 2.11 4.34 -12.86
CA GLY A 136 1.24 3.17 -12.73
C GLY A 136 -0.24 3.49 -12.94
N ARG A 137 -0.69 4.66 -12.43
CA ARG A 137 -2.07 5.13 -12.64
C ARG A 137 -2.33 5.57 -14.07
N LEU A 138 -1.45 6.39 -14.64
CA LEU A 138 -1.52 6.89 -16.02
C LEU A 138 -1.62 5.73 -17.02
N ALA A 139 -0.82 4.68 -16.78
CA ALA A 139 -0.77 3.51 -17.62
C ALA A 139 -1.94 2.52 -17.43
N GLY A 140 -2.82 2.74 -16.44
CA GLY A 140 -3.82 1.75 -16.06
C GLY A 140 -3.23 0.44 -15.54
N ALA A 141 -1.96 0.46 -15.10
CA ALA A 141 -1.22 -0.72 -14.69
C ALA A 141 -1.21 -0.94 -13.18
N ASP A 142 -1.54 0.05 -12.35
CA ASP A 142 -1.66 -0.17 -10.91
C ASP A 142 -3.06 -0.73 -10.56
N LEU A 143 -3.16 -2.07 -10.50
CA LEU A 143 -4.42 -2.76 -10.19
C LEU A 143 -4.99 -2.39 -8.81
N TYR A 144 -4.13 -2.05 -7.85
CA TYR A 144 -4.57 -1.63 -6.53
C TYR A 144 -5.16 -0.22 -6.57
N MET A 145 -4.51 0.71 -7.30
CA MET A 145 -5.03 2.06 -7.45
C MET A 145 -6.35 2.10 -8.24
N LEU A 146 -6.52 1.23 -9.24
CA LEU A 146 -7.78 1.08 -9.97
C LEU A 146 -8.94 0.58 -9.09
N LEU A 147 -8.64 -0.11 -7.98
CA LEU A 147 -9.63 -0.60 -7.04
C LEU A 147 -9.93 0.40 -5.92
N ALA A 148 -9.08 1.39 -5.67
CA ALA A 148 -9.31 2.38 -4.61
C ALA A 148 -10.51 3.27 -4.90
N ASP A 149 -11.41 3.43 -3.94
CA ASP A 149 -12.56 4.36 -4.01
C ASP A 149 -12.16 5.77 -3.57
N ILE A 150 -11.18 5.87 -2.67
CA ILE A 150 -10.65 7.13 -2.17
C ILE A 150 -9.18 6.97 -1.80
N LEU A 151 -8.44 8.08 -1.84
CA LEU A 151 -7.04 8.14 -1.41
C LEU A 151 -6.89 9.00 -0.15
N VAL A 152 -6.24 8.46 0.88
CA VAL A 152 -5.73 9.24 2.02
C VAL A 152 -4.26 9.57 1.77
N ALA A 153 -3.98 10.85 1.57
CA ALA A 153 -2.67 11.34 1.18
C ALA A 153 -2.11 12.33 2.21
N PRO A 154 -1.34 11.86 3.22
CA PRO A 154 -0.58 12.79 4.05
C PRO A 154 0.48 13.52 3.23
N ALA A 155 0.46 14.86 3.27
CA ALA A 155 1.40 15.75 2.58
C ALA A 155 2.79 15.75 3.24
N SER A 156 3.41 14.58 3.36
CA SER A 156 4.66 14.38 4.12
C SER A 156 5.90 14.95 3.42
N CYS A 157 5.87 15.08 2.10
CA CYS A 157 6.88 15.74 1.28
C CYS A 157 6.22 16.43 0.09
N ASP A 158 6.91 17.40 -0.51
CA ASP A 158 6.36 18.21 -1.60
C ASP A 158 5.99 17.34 -2.83
N GLY A 159 6.73 16.26 -3.08
CA GLY A 159 6.39 15.29 -4.13
C GLY A 159 5.07 14.54 -3.88
N LYS A 160 4.77 14.17 -2.62
CA LYS A 160 3.52 13.50 -2.27
C LYS A 160 2.33 14.45 -2.25
N LEU A 161 2.56 15.70 -1.86
CA LEU A 161 1.55 16.76 -2.01
C LEU A 161 1.16 16.90 -3.49
N LYS A 162 2.15 17.07 -4.37
CA LYS A 162 1.86 17.21 -5.81
C LYS A 162 1.24 15.95 -6.42
N LEU A 163 1.68 14.78 -6.01
CA LEU A 163 1.09 13.51 -6.43
C LEU A 163 -0.40 13.44 -6.06
N GLY A 164 -0.76 13.77 -4.82
CA GLY A 164 -2.17 13.75 -4.41
C GLY A 164 -3.02 14.76 -5.18
N GLU A 165 -2.52 15.96 -5.45
CA GLU A 165 -3.21 16.96 -6.30
C GLU A 165 -3.50 16.43 -7.71
N ILE A 166 -2.54 15.72 -8.33
CA ILE A 166 -2.75 15.13 -9.66
C ILE A 166 -3.72 13.95 -9.60
N LEU A 167 -3.65 13.15 -8.53
CA LEU A 167 -4.55 12.02 -8.34
C LEU A 167 -6.00 12.45 -8.07
N GLU A 168 -6.25 13.69 -7.64
CA GLU A 168 -7.61 14.25 -7.54
C GLU A 168 -8.38 14.23 -8.87
N ASP A 169 -7.70 14.15 -10.02
CA ASP A 169 -8.36 13.98 -11.33
C ASP A 169 -8.87 12.55 -11.57
N TYR A 170 -8.43 11.58 -10.78
CA TYR A 170 -8.73 10.15 -10.98
C TYR A 170 -9.65 9.55 -9.92
N LEU A 171 -9.56 10.04 -8.68
CA LEU A 171 -10.37 9.58 -7.55
C LEU A 171 -10.38 10.67 -6.45
N PRO A 172 -11.36 10.67 -5.53
CA PRO A 172 -11.36 11.61 -4.42
C PRO A 172 -10.13 11.41 -3.52
N VAL A 173 -9.57 12.53 -3.04
CA VAL A 173 -8.36 12.54 -2.20
C VAL A 173 -8.64 13.30 -0.90
N ILE A 174 -8.41 12.64 0.23
CA ILE A 174 -8.26 13.27 1.54
C ILE A 174 -6.78 13.64 1.69
N MET A 175 -6.43 14.85 1.24
CA MET A 175 -5.10 15.41 1.49
C MET A 175 -5.01 15.79 2.97
N MET A 176 -4.06 15.22 3.71
CA MET A 176 -3.86 15.53 5.13
C MET A 176 -2.69 16.48 5.33
N ASN A 177 -2.91 17.56 6.07
CA ASN A 177 -1.86 18.48 6.48
C ASN A 177 -1.04 17.89 7.64
N LEU A 178 0.05 17.21 7.30
CA LEU A 178 0.95 16.64 8.30
C LEU A 178 1.83 17.73 8.92
N PRO A 179 1.74 17.99 10.24
CA PRO A 179 2.56 19.03 10.86
C PRO A 179 4.06 18.73 10.73
N ARG A 180 4.84 19.72 10.27
CA ARG A 180 6.29 19.58 10.11
C ARG A 180 7.03 19.53 11.45
N VAL A 181 6.51 20.25 12.45
CA VAL A 181 6.98 20.18 13.85
C VAL A 181 6.01 19.27 14.60
N LYS A 182 6.54 18.34 15.41
CA LYS A 182 5.73 17.32 16.13
C LYS A 182 5.51 17.63 17.61
N THR A 183 5.89 18.82 18.05
CA THR A 183 5.83 19.27 19.44
C THR A 183 4.97 20.53 19.56
N GLY A 184 4.37 20.71 20.74
CA GLY A 184 3.54 21.87 21.07
C GLY A 184 2.04 21.68 20.80
N ASP A 185 1.23 22.40 21.57
CA ASP A 185 -0.22 22.21 21.64
C ASP A 185 -0.92 22.54 20.31
N THR A 186 -0.48 23.59 19.60
CA THR A 186 -1.07 24.00 18.32
C THR A 186 -0.92 22.92 17.26
N THR A 187 0.28 22.33 17.16
CA THR A 187 0.58 21.20 16.28
C THR A 187 -0.30 20.00 16.60
N ALA A 188 -0.40 19.64 17.88
CA ALA A 188 -1.18 18.48 18.31
C ALA A 188 -2.66 18.66 17.98
N LYS A 189 -3.22 19.86 18.21
CA LYS A 189 -4.59 20.21 17.85
C LYS A 189 -4.83 20.10 16.35
N LEU A 190 -3.95 20.67 15.52
CA LEU A 190 -4.05 20.57 14.05
C LEU A 190 -4.11 19.09 13.61
N TRP A 191 -3.20 18.26 14.11
CA TRP A 191 -3.17 16.85 13.74
C TRP A 191 -4.44 16.11 14.13
N VAL A 192 -4.98 16.37 15.33
CA VAL A 192 -6.24 15.76 15.77
C VAL A 192 -7.40 16.17 14.85
N GLU A 193 -7.50 17.45 14.47
CA GLU A 193 -8.56 17.93 13.57
C GLU A 193 -8.46 17.30 12.16
N GLU A 194 -7.24 17.15 11.62
CA GLU A 194 -6.99 16.46 10.35
C GLU A 194 -7.46 14.99 10.40
N VAL A 195 -7.15 14.31 11.51
CA VAL A 195 -7.56 12.91 11.73
C VAL A 195 -9.08 12.79 11.88
N LEU A 196 -9.72 13.73 12.60
CA LEU A 196 -11.18 13.77 12.75
C LEU A 196 -11.90 14.09 11.43
N TYR A 197 -11.33 14.95 10.59
CA TYR A 197 -11.84 15.20 9.24
C TYR A 197 -11.80 13.93 8.39
N MET A 198 -10.65 13.25 8.34
CA MET A 198 -10.51 11.97 7.65
C MET A 198 -11.55 10.95 8.14
N MET A 199 -11.73 10.82 9.46
CA MET A 199 -12.71 9.92 10.06
C MET A 199 -14.15 10.19 9.58
N ARG A 200 -14.54 11.47 9.47
CA ARG A 200 -15.88 11.86 8.97
C ARG A 200 -16.07 11.50 7.50
N GLU A 201 -15.10 11.82 6.65
CA GLU A 201 -15.18 11.50 5.22
C GLU A 201 -15.21 9.99 4.96
N LEU A 202 -14.44 9.21 5.73
CA LEU A 202 -14.47 7.75 5.65
C LEU A 202 -15.82 7.18 6.11
N SER A 203 -16.38 7.70 7.21
CA SER A 203 -17.71 7.27 7.68
C SER A 203 -18.81 7.61 6.67
N ARG A 204 -18.67 8.74 5.95
CA ARG A 204 -19.57 9.12 4.86
C ARG A 204 -19.44 8.19 3.64
N LEU A 205 -18.21 7.77 3.32
CA LEU A 205 -17.95 6.82 2.22
C LEU A 205 -18.61 5.48 2.51
N THR A 206 -18.37 4.91 3.70
CA THR A 206 -18.74 3.52 4.00
C THR A 206 -20.10 3.36 4.66
N GLY A 207 -20.69 4.45 5.16
CA GLY A 207 -21.89 4.41 6.01
C GLY A 207 -21.65 3.81 7.39
N VAL A 208 -20.40 3.54 7.77
CA VAL A 208 -20.03 2.96 9.08
C VAL A 208 -19.45 4.04 9.98
N GLU A 209 -20.07 4.26 11.12
CA GLU A 209 -19.56 5.20 12.12
C GLU A 209 -18.33 4.62 12.87
N VAL A 210 -17.26 5.39 12.96
CA VAL A 210 -16.10 5.05 13.80
C VAL A 210 -16.44 5.32 15.26
N THR A 211 -16.64 4.24 16.01
CA THR A 211 -16.96 4.28 17.45
C THR A 211 -15.72 4.01 18.29
N THR A 212 -15.77 4.30 19.58
CA THR A 212 -14.68 3.92 20.48
C THR A 212 -14.44 2.40 20.51
N ALA A 213 -15.49 1.59 20.34
CA ALA A 213 -15.38 0.14 20.40
C ALA A 213 -14.65 -0.44 19.17
N ASN A 214 -15.12 -0.12 17.96
CA ASN A 214 -14.50 -0.63 16.74
C ASN A 214 -13.09 -0.04 16.52
N LEU A 215 -12.84 1.19 16.94
CA LEU A 215 -11.51 1.79 16.87
C LEU A 215 -10.53 1.10 17.81
N LYS A 216 -10.94 0.77 19.05
CA LYS A 216 -10.10 0.00 19.98
C LYS A 216 -9.76 -1.38 19.42
N GLU A 217 -10.72 -2.04 18.78
CA GLU A 217 -10.50 -3.33 18.13
C GLU A 217 -9.50 -3.20 16.98
N ALA A 218 -9.69 -2.23 16.08
CA ALA A 218 -8.76 -1.98 14.97
C ALA A 218 -7.34 -1.66 15.47
N ILE A 219 -7.19 -0.81 16.49
CA ILE A 219 -5.90 -0.51 17.13
C ILE A 219 -5.26 -1.80 17.69
N ALA A 220 -6.04 -2.64 18.37
CA ALA A 220 -5.52 -3.90 18.91
C ALA A 220 -5.04 -4.83 17.79
N THR A 221 -5.76 -4.89 16.67
CA THR A 221 -5.36 -5.66 15.48
C THR A 221 -4.04 -5.16 14.87
N TYR A 222 -3.88 -3.86 14.63
CA TYR A 222 -2.62 -3.31 14.11
C TYR A 222 -1.46 -3.45 15.11
N ASN A 223 -1.72 -3.30 16.41
CA ASN A 223 -0.69 -3.53 17.44
C ASN A 223 -0.17 -4.98 17.45
N LYS A 224 -1.04 -5.97 17.25
CA LYS A 224 -0.60 -7.37 17.07
C LYS A 224 0.29 -7.52 15.84
N ALA A 225 -0.05 -6.87 14.73
CA ALA A 225 0.78 -6.87 13.53
C ALA A 225 2.16 -6.24 13.79
N HIS A 226 2.21 -5.10 14.48
CA HIS A 226 3.46 -4.46 14.88
C HIS A 226 4.32 -5.36 15.79
N MET A 227 3.70 -6.09 16.72
CA MET A 227 4.39 -7.05 17.58
C MET A 227 4.96 -8.22 16.78
N ALA A 228 4.21 -8.77 15.82
CA ALA A 228 4.68 -9.84 14.94
C ALA A 228 5.89 -9.40 14.09
N LEU A 229 5.80 -8.19 13.50
CA LEU A 229 6.92 -7.60 12.74
C LEU A 229 8.15 -7.41 13.64
N ALA A 230 7.96 -6.86 14.84
CA ALA A 230 9.03 -6.65 15.81
C ALA A 230 9.65 -7.96 16.29
N ARG A 231 8.86 -9.05 16.43
CA ARG A 231 9.36 -10.39 16.75
C ARG A 231 10.27 -10.89 15.64
N MET A 232 9.85 -10.80 14.38
CA MET A 232 10.69 -11.16 13.22
C MET A 232 11.99 -10.35 13.19
N ASP A 233 11.91 -9.03 13.41
CA ASP A 233 13.07 -8.15 13.41
C ASP A 233 14.06 -8.46 14.53
N ARG A 234 13.60 -8.91 15.70
CA ARG A 234 14.49 -9.36 16.79
C ARG A 234 15.29 -10.59 16.40
N LEU A 235 14.66 -11.56 15.71
CA LEU A 235 15.33 -12.79 15.26
C LEU A 235 16.45 -12.52 14.25
N ARG A 236 16.36 -11.40 13.53
CA ARG A 236 17.36 -10.95 12.56
C ARG A 236 18.57 -10.23 13.19
N ARG A 237 18.55 -9.94 14.50
CA ARG A 237 19.65 -9.24 15.20
C ARG A 237 20.81 -10.16 15.59
N ALA A 238 20.61 -11.47 15.52
CA ALA A 238 21.68 -12.43 15.79
C ALA A 238 22.83 -12.25 14.78
N GLU A 239 24.05 -12.63 15.17
CA GLU A 239 25.23 -12.58 14.31
C GLU A 239 25.01 -13.33 12.98
N ARG A 240 24.24 -14.42 13.02
CA ARG A 240 23.75 -15.14 11.85
C ARG A 240 22.23 -15.10 11.81
N SER A 241 21.67 -14.69 10.68
CA SER A 241 20.22 -14.54 10.50
C SER A 241 19.57 -15.84 10.01
N PRO A 242 18.39 -16.24 10.54
CA PRO A 242 17.63 -17.38 10.02
C PRO A 242 16.79 -17.06 8.76
N ILE A 243 16.87 -15.82 8.25
CA ILE A 243 16.11 -15.33 7.09
C ILE A 243 16.94 -14.33 6.27
N TRP A 244 16.77 -14.33 4.95
CA TRP A 244 17.38 -13.33 4.07
C TRP A 244 16.72 -11.96 4.25
N GLY A 245 17.51 -10.89 4.14
CA GLY A 245 16.99 -9.52 4.19
C GLY A 245 15.94 -9.23 3.10
N ARG A 246 16.06 -9.85 1.92
CA ARG A 246 15.08 -9.74 0.83
C ARG A 246 13.73 -10.37 1.21
N ASP A 247 13.74 -11.52 1.85
CA ASP A 247 12.51 -12.18 2.33
C ASP A 247 11.86 -11.37 3.46
N ALA A 248 12.66 -10.87 4.42
CA ALA A 248 12.15 -10.03 5.49
C ALA A 248 11.56 -8.69 4.96
N LEU A 249 12.18 -8.10 3.93
CA LEU A 249 11.63 -6.94 3.23
C LEU A 249 10.29 -7.27 2.56
N LEU A 250 10.19 -8.41 1.88
CA LEU A 250 8.95 -8.86 1.24
C LEU A 250 7.83 -9.01 2.27
N VAL A 251 8.10 -9.65 3.41
CA VAL A 251 7.12 -9.78 4.51
C VAL A 251 6.64 -8.41 4.98
N ALA A 252 7.55 -7.46 5.20
CA ALA A 252 7.20 -6.10 5.61
C ALA A 252 6.38 -5.34 4.54
N GLN A 253 6.70 -5.52 3.26
CA GLN A 253 5.96 -4.92 2.15
C GLN A 253 4.53 -5.50 2.04
N MET A 254 4.36 -6.80 2.26
CA MET A 254 3.04 -7.44 2.19
C MET A 254 2.10 -6.96 3.30
N ALA A 255 2.62 -6.49 4.44
CA ALA A 255 1.81 -5.88 5.50
C ALA A 255 1.04 -4.64 5.03
N LEU A 256 1.52 -3.99 3.95
CA LEU A 256 0.98 -2.76 3.42
C LEU A 256 -0.17 -2.99 2.42
N VAL A 257 -0.40 -4.22 1.96
CA VAL A 257 -1.42 -4.53 0.94
C VAL A 257 -2.35 -5.68 1.32
N ASP A 258 -1.89 -6.62 2.15
CA ASP A 258 -2.64 -7.80 2.57
C ASP A 258 -3.69 -7.47 3.63
N ASP A 259 -4.61 -8.41 3.92
CA ASP A 259 -5.41 -8.31 5.14
C ASP A 259 -4.51 -8.43 6.36
N ILE A 260 -4.56 -7.44 7.24
CA ILE A 260 -3.59 -7.29 8.33
C ILE A 260 -3.69 -8.42 9.38
N GLU A 261 -4.87 -9.00 9.60
CA GLU A 261 -5.04 -10.11 10.54
C GLU A 261 -4.44 -11.40 9.98
N ARG A 262 -4.76 -11.71 8.72
CA ARG A 262 -4.19 -12.84 8.00
C ARG A 262 -2.67 -12.69 7.87
N TRP A 263 -2.18 -11.52 7.50
CA TRP A 263 -0.75 -11.23 7.44
C TRP A 263 -0.09 -11.46 8.80
N THR A 264 -0.69 -10.98 9.89
CA THR A 264 -0.16 -11.18 11.26
C THR A 264 -0.04 -12.66 11.59
N GLN A 265 -1.08 -13.47 11.34
CA GLN A 265 -1.05 -14.91 11.58
C GLN A 265 0.06 -15.61 10.80
N LYS A 266 0.28 -15.21 9.55
CA LYS A 266 1.32 -15.79 8.68
C LYS A 266 2.73 -15.35 9.09
N THR A 267 2.89 -14.12 9.56
CA THR A 267 4.15 -13.61 10.11
C THR A 267 4.51 -14.29 11.44
N GLU A 268 3.53 -14.56 12.31
CA GLU A 268 3.77 -15.33 13.54
C GLU A 268 4.20 -16.78 13.22
N ALA A 269 3.53 -17.44 12.27
CA ALA A 269 3.92 -18.78 11.82
C ALA A 269 5.33 -18.80 11.19
N LEU A 270 5.70 -17.73 10.47
CA LEU A 270 7.06 -17.54 9.99
C LEU A 270 8.04 -17.38 11.17
N CYS A 271 7.73 -16.55 12.17
CA CYS A 271 8.58 -16.39 13.36
C CYS A 271 8.83 -17.71 14.08
N ASP A 272 7.80 -18.55 14.23
CA ASP A 272 7.95 -19.89 14.82
C ASP A 272 8.90 -20.78 14.00
N GLU A 273 8.86 -20.67 12.67
CA GLU A 273 9.83 -21.34 11.81
C GLU A 273 11.24 -20.79 11.99
N LEU A 274 11.40 -19.47 12.01
CA LEU A 274 12.69 -18.81 12.18
C LEU A 274 13.36 -19.15 13.53
N GLU A 275 12.58 -19.26 14.61
CA GLU A 275 13.06 -19.70 15.91
C GLU A 275 13.55 -21.15 15.88
N ARG A 276 12.82 -22.06 15.22
CA ARG A 276 13.27 -23.45 15.03
C ARG A 276 14.55 -23.52 14.21
N ARG A 277 14.65 -22.73 13.14
CA ARG A 277 15.86 -22.65 12.31
C ARG A 277 17.06 -22.15 13.13
N ALA A 278 16.88 -21.07 13.89
CA ALA A 278 17.90 -20.53 14.76
C ALA A 278 18.37 -21.54 15.82
N ALA A 279 17.44 -22.26 16.46
CA ALA A 279 17.76 -23.30 17.44
C ALA A 279 18.58 -24.46 16.84
N LYS A 280 18.32 -24.81 15.57
CA LYS A 280 19.08 -25.82 14.81
C LYS A 280 20.34 -25.27 14.15
N ARG A 281 20.62 -23.96 14.29
CA ARG A 281 21.72 -23.23 13.63
C ARG A 281 21.62 -23.27 12.10
N GLU A 282 20.41 -23.36 11.57
CA GLU A 282 20.08 -23.25 10.14
C GLU A 282 19.97 -21.75 9.79
N PHE A 283 21.11 -21.15 9.42
CA PHE A 283 21.17 -19.73 9.05
C PHE A 283 21.34 -19.57 7.55
N VAL A 284 20.80 -18.48 7.01
CA VAL A 284 21.00 -18.16 5.60
C VAL A 284 22.44 -17.75 5.34
N GLY A 285 22.97 -18.08 4.15
CA GLY A 285 24.37 -17.77 3.80
C GLY A 285 25.40 -18.60 4.57
N SER A 286 25.00 -19.75 5.15
CA SER A 286 25.92 -20.66 5.86
C SER A 286 26.71 -21.59 4.92
N GLY A 287 26.49 -21.50 3.61
CA GLY A 287 27.30 -22.14 2.58
C GLY A 287 28.08 -21.07 1.83
N ASP A 288 29.40 -21.27 1.78
CA ASP A 288 30.50 -20.37 1.42
C ASP A 288 31.06 -19.50 2.58
#